data_AF-A0A428P812-F1
#
_entry.id   AF-A0A428P812-F1
#
_cell.length_a   1.000
_cell.length_b   1.000
_cell.length_c   1.000
_cell.angle_alpha   90.00
_cell.angle_beta   90.00
_cell.angle_gamma   90.00
#
_symmetry.space_group_name_H-M   'P 1'
#
loop_
_entity.id
_entity.type
_entity.pdbx_description
1 polymer ?
#
loop_
_entity_poly.entity_id
_entity_poly.type
_entity_poly.pdbx_seq_one_letter_code
_entity_poly.pdbx_strand_id
1 'polypeptide(L)'
;MKDPGSAPLAKKQRFRRAYARKVRTGCITWIRHLKCDEEKPLCLRCRNDGVKCDGYAPTNKGNDQHPTTVAQKSHPLPLTEVSHLLSDVPLERCYFHHFYHWTCKQLSNSPEPTNFWIQYVLPLSHTSEPIKNAIIAVGAAHRFFMAGYDTHSPKRMEFLTTQYNKAVSRIIPHMSIDSIHNIHCTLISCLLFIAFEGISGRYAESVRHLRAGNRLLALPALASNKEGCTMTKKLIEMFSHLSFEATTFMDDAILPDMRQTWSVAQVNANTSLSTTPFQNLDEASYELRQLGLQFAKITKVDFDEASKTSDTLRLPDDLEGKDQDDDADANA
;
A
#
# COMPACT_ATOMS: atom_id res chain seq x y z
N MET A 1 -57.39 32.13 -59.87
CA MET A 1 -57.15 30.91 -59.08
C MET A 1 -56.27 31.29 -57.91
N LYS A 2 -56.76 31.13 -56.68
CA LYS A 2 -56.04 31.33 -55.43
C LYS A 2 -55.80 29.95 -54.83
N ASP A 3 -54.55 29.56 -54.66
CA ASP A 3 -54.16 28.42 -53.83
C ASP A 3 -54.08 28.87 -52.36
N PRO A 4 -54.67 28.14 -51.41
CA PRO A 4 -54.29 28.25 -50.01
C PRO A 4 -53.83 26.89 -49.45
N GLY A 5 -52.84 26.94 -48.56
CA GLY A 5 -52.78 25.99 -47.45
C GLY A 5 -51.47 25.23 -47.28
N SER A 6 -50.39 25.91 -46.93
CA SER A 6 -49.23 25.28 -46.27
C SER A 6 -49.51 25.11 -44.77
N ALA A 7 -49.84 23.89 -44.34
CA ALA A 7 -49.96 23.54 -42.92
C ALA A 7 -48.58 23.12 -42.34
N PRO A 8 -48.23 23.53 -41.11
CA PRO A 8 -46.95 23.16 -40.49
C PRO A 8 -46.97 21.72 -39.96
N LEU A 9 -45.95 20.92 -40.31
CA LEU A 9 -45.76 19.56 -39.81
C LEU A 9 -45.41 19.58 -38.31
N ALA A 10 -46.22 18.89 -37.51
CA ALA A 10 -46.14 18.81 -36.06
C ALA A 10 -44.85 18.13 -35.56
N LYS A 11 -44.25 18.67 -34.48
CA LYS A 11 -43.08 18.09 -33.80
C LYS A 11 -43.42 16.72 -33.19
N LYS A 12 -42.63 15.70 -33.54
CA LYS A 12 -42.71 14.34 -32.97
C LYS A 12 -42.41 14.38 -31.45
N GLN A 13 -43.38 13.97 -30.64
CA GLN A 13 -43.25 13.90 -29.19
C GLN A 13 -42.27 12.77 -28.80
N ARG A 14 -41.22 13.09 -28.05
CA ARG A 14 -40.30 12.09 -27.48
C ARG A 14 -40.99 11.39 -26.30
N PHE A 15 -41.33 10.11 -26.45
CA PHE A 15 -41.78 9.29 -25.33
C PHE A 15 -40.64 9.10 -24.33
N ARG A 16 -40.81 9.60 -23.10
CA ARG A 16 -39.96 9.24 -21.97
C ARG A 16 -40.34 7.84 -21.51
N ARG A 17 -39.34 6.97 -21.35
CA ARG A 17 -39.52 5.61 -20.81
C ARG A 17 -40.04 5.72 -19.37
N ALA A 18 -41.15 5.05 -19.07
CA ALA A 18 -41.68 5.00 -17.71
C ALA A 18 -40.65 4.35 -16.77
N TYR A 19 -40.26 5.06 -15.72
CA TYR A 19 -39.38 4.52 -14.68
C TYR A 19 -40.26 3.84 -13.63
N ALA A 20 -40.33 2.52 -13.68
CA ALA A 20 -40.93 1.72 -12.63
C ALA A 20 -39.85 1.25 -11.65
N ARG A 21 -40.16 1.30 -10.35
CA ARG A 21 -39.31 0.79 -9.28
C ARG A 21 -39.09 -0.72 -9.50
N LYS A 22 -37.83 -1.14 -9.67
CA LYS A 22 -37.44 -2.53 -9.94
C LYS A 22 -37.91 -3.42 -8.79
N VAL A 23 -38.95 -4.22 -9.02
CA VAL A 23 -39.42 -5.22 -8.05
C VAL A 23 -38.45 -6.42 -8.12
N ARG A 24 -37.94 -6.86 -6.97
CA ARG A 24 -36.87 -7.87 -6.84
C ARG A 24 -37.41 -9.30 -6.69
N THR A 25 -38.62 -9.56 -7.17
CA THR A 25 -39.38 -10.80 -6.95
C THR A 25 -39.18 -11.85 -8.05
N GLY A 26 -38.57 -11.49 -9.18
CA GLY A 26 -38.24 -12.42 -10.27
C GLY A 26 -37.18 -13.46 -9.91
N CYS A 27 -37.08 -14.54 -10.68
CA CYS A 27 -36.04 -15.56 -10.47
C CYS A 27 -34.64 -14.99 -10.74
N ILE A 28 -33.65 -15.42 -9.96
CA ILE A 28 -32.30 -14.83 -9.91
C ILE A 28 -31.66 -14.75 -11.30
N THR A 29 -31.91 -15.74 -12.14
CA THR A 29 -31.42 -15.84 -13.52
C THR A 29 -31.76 -14.61 -14.37
N TRP A 30 -32.94 -13.97 -14.19
CA TRP A 30 -33.42 -12.90 -15.07
C TRP A 30 -33.59 -11.52 -14.42
N ILE A 31 -33.42 -11.37 -13.09
CA ILE A 31 -33.63 -10.11 -12.33
C ILE A 31 -32.92 -8.88 -12.93
N ARG A 32 -31.81 -9.07 -13.64
CA ARG A 32 -30.98 -7.96 -14.14
C ARG A 32 -31.22 -7.59 -15.59
N HIS A 33 -31.96 -8.40 -16.36
CA HIS A 33 -32.02 -8.25 -17.82
C HIS A 33 -33.46 -8.16 -18.35
N LEU A 34 -34.38 -9.02 -17.93
CA LEU A 34 -35.75 -9.08 -18.46
C LEU A 34 -36.78 -9.43 -17.36
N LYS A 35 -38.06 -9.10 -17.59
CA LYS A 35 -39.15 -9.37 -16.64
C LYS A 35 -39.36 -10.89 -16.49
N CYS A 36 -39.44 -11.37 -15.26
CA CYS A 36 -39.76 -12.76 -14.90
C CYS A 36 -41.27 -12.88 -14.62
N ASP A 37 -41.84 -14.04 -14.95
CA ASP A 37 -43.24 -14.43 -14.76
C ASP A 37 -43.54 -15.00 -13.36
N GLU A 38 -42.50 -15.25 -12.55
CA GLU A 38 -42.58 -15.65 -11.13
C GLU A 38 -43.28 -16.99 -10.82
N GLU A 39 -43.50 -17.85 -11.81
CA GLU A 39 -44.05 -19.20 -11.60
C GLU A 39 -43.08 -20.11 -10.82
N LYS A 40 -43.60 -20.93 -9.90
CA LYS A 40 -42.81 -21.83 -9.03
C LYS A 40 -43.08 -23.30 -9.41
N PRO A 41 -42.08 -24.20 -9.38
CA PRO A 41 -40.71 -24.02 -8.86
C PRO A 41 -39.72 -23.38 -9.85
N LEU A 42 -40.05 -23.35 -11.15
CA LEU A 42 -39.25 -22.74 -12.23
C LEU A 42 -40.15 -21.78 -13.01
N CYS A 43 -39.64 -20.60 -13.40
CA CYS A 43 -40.42 -19.68 -14.22
C CYS A 43 -40.58 -20.23 -15.65
N LEU A 44 -41.70 -19.92 -16.31
CA LEU A 44 -42.04 -20.38 -17.67
C LEU A 44 -40.95 -20.06 -18.67
N ARG A 45 -40.29 -18.92 -18.51
CA ARG A 45 -39.22 -18.53 -19.41
C ARG A 45 -38.00 -19.43 -19.31
N CYS A 46 -37.54 -19.74 -18.09
CA CYS A 46 -36.47 -20.71 -17.90
C CYS A 46 -36.86 -22.09 -18.46
N ARG A 47 -38.14 -22.48 -18.33
CA ARG A 47 -38.67 -23.73 -18.90
C ARG A 47 -38.61 -23.73 -20.43
N ASN A 48 -39.07 -22.67 -21.08
CA ASN A 48 -39.15 -22.58 -22.54
C ASN A 48 -37.77 -22.36 -23.19
N ASP A 49 -36.91 -21.56 -22.56
CA ASP A 49 -35.58 -21.24 -23.08
C ASP A 49 -34.55 -22.34 -22.76
N GLY A 50 -34.95 -23.38 -22.01
CA GLY A 50 -34.08 -24.49 -21.62
C GLY A 50 -32.93 -24.11 -20.68
N VAL A 51 -33.02 -22.94 -20.03
CA VAL A 51 -31.99 -22.41 -19.12
C VAL A 51 -32.31 -22.83 -17.69
N LYS A 52 -31.30 -23.30 -16.94
CA LYS A 52 -31.44 -23.65 -15.53
C LYS A 52 -31.90 -22.42 -14.72
N CYS A 53 -33.04 -22.52 -14.06
CA CYS A 53 -33.54 -21.47 -13.17
C CYS A 53 -32.83 -21.56 -11.82
N ASP A 54 -32.19 -20.48 -11.40
CA ASP A 54 -31.48 -20.40 -10.11
C ASP A 54 -32.40 -20.14 -8.91
N GLY A 55 -33.72 -20.22 -9.13
CA GLY A 55 -34.74 -20.05 -8.11
C GLY A 55 -35.01 -18.59 -7.72
N TYR A 56 -35.77 -18.43 -6.64
CA TYR A 56 -36.22 -17.13 -6.12
C TYR A 56 -35.49 -16.83 -4.82
N ALA A 57 -35.05 -15.58 -4.64
CA ALA A 57 -34.38 -15.17 -3.41
C ALA A 57 -35.30 -15.35 -2.18
N PRO A 58 -34.82 -15.90 -1.07
CA PRO A 58 -35.62 -16.05 0.14
C PRO A 58 -36.03 -14.67 0.68
N THR A 59 -37.32 -14.50 0.96
CA THR A 59 -37.83 -13.27 1.57
C THR A 59 -37.51 -13.30 3.06
N ASN A 60 -36.51 -12.52 3.48
CA ASN A 60 -36.25 -12.28 4.91
C ASN A 60 -37.45 -11.58 5.53
N LYS A 61 -38.30 -12.37 6.20
CA LYS A 61 -39.25 -11.87 7.20
C LYS A 61 -38.59 -12.04 8.56
N GLY A 62 -38.30 -10.93 9.23
CA GLY A 62 -37.84 -10.95 10.61
C GLY A 62 -38.95 -11.38 11.57
N ASN A 63 -38.59 -12.08 12.64
CA ASN A 63 -38.95 -11.70 14.01
C ASN A 63 -38.19 -12.52 15.09
N ASP A 64 -37.79 -11.77 16.12
CA ASP A 64 -37.76 -12.06 17.57
C ASP A 64 -36.88 -13.15 18.23
N GLN A 65 -35.98 -12.62 19.08
CA GLN A 65 -35.79 -12.92 20.52
C GLN A 65 -35.45 -14.36 20.99
N HIS A 66 -34.19 -14.57 21.41
CA HIS A 66 -33.84 -14.94 22.80
C HIS A 66 -32.31 -14.85 23.02
N PRO A 67 -31.82 -14.51 24.24
CA PRO A 67 -30.39 -14.43 24.53
C PRO A 67 -29.86 -15.72 25.16
N THR A 68 -28.74 -16.24 24.66
CA THR A 68 -27.87 -17.13 25.45
C THR A 68 -26.45 -17.19 24.88
N THR A 69 -25.51 -16.91 25.78
CA THR A 69 -24.11 -17.33 25.84
C THR A 69 -23.63 -18.35 24.79
N VAL A 70 -22.46 -18.10 24.18
CA VAL A 70 -21.34 -19.04 24.00
C VAL A 70 -20.18 -18.41 23.20
N ALA A 71 -18.98 -18.56 23.77
CA ALA A 71 -17.63 -18.62 23.16
C ALA A 71 -17.18 -17.51 22.19
N GLN A 72 -16.13 -16.81 22.61
CA GLN A 72 -15.19 -16.09 21.76
C GLN A 72 -14.67 -17.03 20.65
N LYS A 73 -15.26 -16.93 19.46
CA LYS A 73 -14.59 -17.28 18.22
C LYS A 73 -14.01 -16.01 17.65
N SER A 74 -12.70 -16.00 17.48
CA SER A 74 -11.94 -15.02 16.72
C SER A 74 -12.68 -14.69 15.42
N HIS A 75 -13.11 -13.45 15.27
CA HIS A 75 -13.69 -12.95 14.03
C HIS A 75 -12.58 -12.90 12.96
N PRO A 76 -12.66 -13.67 11.86
CA PRO A 76 -11.97 -13.27 10.65
C PRO A 76 -12.62 -11.96 10.21
N LEU A 77 -11.82 -10.93 9.94
CA LEU A 77 -12.32 -9.71 9.33
C LEU A 77 -13.16 -10.07 8.10
N PRO A 78 -14.30 -9.40 7.85
CA PRO A 78 -15.08 -9.66 6.65
C PRO A 78 -14.19 -9.32 5.45
N LEU A 79 -13.94 -10.31 4.59
CA LEU A 79 -13.40 -10.09 3.25
C LEU A 79 -14.35 -9.10 2.57
N THR A 80 -13.96 -7.83 2.62
CA THR A 80 -14.68 -6.76 1.94
C THR A 80 -14.47 -7.05 0.46
N GLU A 81 -15.53 -7.41 -0.26
CA GLU A 81 -15.50 -7.42 -1.72
C GLU A 81 -14.92 -6.07 -2.15
N VAL A 82 -13.72 -6.08 -2.72
CA VAL A 82 -13.03 -4.89 -3.22
C VAL A 82 -13.88 -4.35 -4.36
N SER A 83 -14.77 -3.41 -4.04
CA SER A 83 -15.66 -2.82 -5.03
C SER A 83 -14.80 -2.01 -6.01
N HIS A 84 -14.63 -2.52 -7.23
CA HIS A 84 -13.76 -1.95 -8.27
C HIS A 84 -14.17 -0.54 -8.78
N LEU A 85 -15.06 0.17 -8.06
CA LEU A 85 -15.66 1.46 -8.42
C LEU A 85 -15.14 2.59 -7.52
N LEU A 86 -13.83 2.70 -7.35
CA LEU A 86 -13.20 3.74 -6.51
C LEU A 86 -13.08 5.11 -7.18
N SER A 87 -13.23 5.16 -8.49
CA SER A 87 -13.22 6.41 -9.26
C SER A 87 -14.13 6.30 -10.48
N ASP A 88 -14.88 7.38 -10.73
CA ASP A 88 -15.69 7.58 -11.93
C ASP A 88 -14.82 7.94 -13.14
N VAL A 89 -13.54 8.26 -12.93
CA VAL A 89 -12.59 8.59 -14.00
C VAL A 89 -12.00 7.29 -14.57
N PRO A 90 -12.19 6.99 -15.86
CA PRO A 90 -11.75 5.71 -16.45
C PRO A 90 -10.25 5.43 -16.30
N LEU A 91 -9.42 6.47 -16.40
CA LEU A 91 -7.96 6.38 -16.23
C LEU A 91 -7.58 6.02 -14.79
N GLU A 92 -8.16 6.68 -13.80
CA GLU A 92 -7.90 6.39 -12.38
C GLU A 92 -8.28 4.95 -12.03
N ARG A 93 -9.45 4.48 -12.49
CA ARG A 93 -9.88 3.09 -12.33
C ARG A 93 -8.89 2.11 -12.97
N CYS A 94 -8.38 2.44 -14.16
CA CYS A 94 -7.45 1.59 -14.88
C CYS A 94 -6.12 1.42 -14.12
N TYR A 95 -5.56 2.51 -13.58
CA TYR A 95 -4.30 2.45 -12.84
C TYR A 95 -4.46 1.86 -11.43
N PHE A 96 -5.61 2.09 -10.79
CA PHE A 96 -5.94 1.40 -9.55
C PHE A 96 -6.01 -0.12 -9.76
N HIS A 97 -6.69 -0.55 -10.83
CA HIS A 97 -6.76 -1.96 -11.21
C HIS A 97 -5.38 -2.53 -11.57
N HIS A 98 -4.54 -1.75 -12.24
CA HIS A 98 -3.15 -2.13 -12.52
C HIS A 98 -2.38 -2.40 -11.23
N PHE A 99 -2.56 -1.54 -10.22
CA PHE A 99 -1.95 -1.73 -8.91
C PHE A 99 -2.39 -3.04 -8.24
N TYR A 100 -3.69 -3.32 -8.23
CA TYR A 100 -4.24 -4.55 -7.63
C TYR A 100 -3.76 -5.84 -8.31
N HIS A 101 -3.68 -5.86 -9.64
CA HIS A 101 -3.37 -7.10 -10.36
C HIS A 101 -1.87 -7.37 -10.50
N TRP A 102 -1.05 -6.32 -10.59
CA TRP A 102 0.39 -6.45 -10.87
C TRP A 102 1.27 -5.77 -9.84
N THR A 103 1.06 -4.48 -9.55
CA THR A 103 2.03 -3.72 -8.75
C THR A 103 2.17 -4.24 -7.33
N CYS A 104 1.06 -4.54 -6.64
CA CYS A 104 1.10 -5.03 -5.26
C CYS A 104 1.83 -6.38 -5.09
N LYS A 105 1.81 -7.23 -6.13
CA LYS A 105 2.50 -8.53 -6.17
C LYS A 105 4.00 -8.39 -6.43
N GLN A 106 4.42 -7.32 -7.10
CA GLN A 106 5.84 -7.01 -7.28
C GLN A 106 6.43 -6.26 -6.10
N LEU A 107 5.62 -5.45 -5.39
CA LEU A 107 6.04 -4.77 -4.17
C LEU A 107 6.16 -5.72 -2.96
N SER A 108 5.60 -6.92 -3.04
CA SER A 108 5.78 -7.96 -2.02
C SER A 108 5.55 -9.33 -2.65
N ASN A 109 6.56 -10.20 -2.58
CA ASN A 109 6.51 -11.58 -3.06
C ASN A 109 5.69 -12.51 -2.15
N SER A 110 4.98 -11.98 -1.15
CA SER A 110 4.09 -12.75 -0.29
C SER A 110 2.78 -13.08 -1.00
N PRO A 111 2.18 -14.26 -0.75
CA PRO A 111 0.96 -14.72 -1.39
C PRO A 111 -0.23 -13.86 -0.93
N GLU A 112 -1.30 -13.85 -1.72
CA GLU A 112 -2.47 -13.02 -1.50
C GLU A 112 -3.06 -12.99 -0.05
N PRO A 113 -3.19 -14.12 0.68
CA PRO A 113 -3.72 -14.10 2.05
C PRO A 113 -2.80 -13.40 3.06
N THR A 114 -1.51 -13.27 2.79
CA THR A 114 -0.55 -12.61 3.69
C THR A 114 0.07 -11.34 3.08
N ASN A 115 -0.32 -11.00 1.85
CA ASN A 115 0.20 -9.85 1.13
C ASN A 115 -0.31 -8.55 1.78
N PHE A 116 0.63 -7.77 2.31
CA PHE A 116 0.36 -6.52 3.03
C PHE A 116 -0.48 -5.55 2.19
N TRP A 117 -0.13 -5.38 0.91
CA TRP A 117 -0.80 -4.44 0.02
C TRP A 117 -2.26 -4.84 -0.25
N ILE A 118 -2.51 -6.14 -0.37
CA ILE A 118 -3.86 -6.65 -0.65
C ILE A 118 -4.73 -6.63 0.60
N GLN A 119 -4.23 -7.11 1.73
CA GLN A 119 -5.02 -7.26 2.95
C GLN A 119 -5.25 -5.94 3.70
N TYR A 120 -4.34 -4.96 3.56
CA TYR A 120 -4.36 -3.75 4.37
C TYR A 120 -4.47 -2.47 3.54
N VAL A 121 -3.59 -2.29 2.56
CA VAL A 121 -3.50 -1.02 1.82
C VAL A 121 -4.68 -0.82 0.87
N LEU A 122 -5.09 -1.87 0.15
CA LEU A 122 -6.25 -1.80 -0.76
C LEU A 122 -7.56 -1.49 -0.03
N PRO A 123 -7.98 -2.20 1.04
CA PRO A 123 -9.17 -1.84 1.80
C PRO A 123 -9.14 -0.41 2.31
N LEU A 124 -7.99 0.05 2.80
CA LEU A 124 -7.84 1.39 3.34
C LEU A 124 -7.96 2.49 2.27
N SER A 125 -7.66 2.17 1.01
CA SER A 125 -7.87 3.12 -0.10
C SER A 125 -9.34 3.44 -0.38
N HIS A 126 -10.29 2.62 0.10
CA HIS A 126 -11.73 2.92 0.00
C HIS A 126 -12.19 3.97 1.00
N THR A 127 -11.47 4.15 2.10
CA THR A 127 -11.82 5.09 3.17
C THR A 127 -10.87 6.28 3.25
N SER A 128 -9.66 6.14 2.68
CA SER A 128 -8.61 7.15 2.73
C SER A 128 -8.23 7.64 1.32
N GLU A 129 -8.69 8.85 1.01
CA GLU A 129 -8.40 9.56 -0.23
C GLU A 129 -6.90 9.77 -0.54
N PRO A 130 -5.99 10.11 0.41
CA PRO A 130 -4.57 10.21 0.10
C PRO A 130 -3.98 8.88 -0.36
N ILE A 131 -4.38 7.77 0.26
CA ILE A 131 -3.91 6.42 -0.09
C ILE A 131 -4.43 6.02 -1.47
N LYS A 132 -5.71 6.29 -1.76
CA LYS A 132 -6.28 6.05 -3.10
C LYS A 132 -5.49 6.75 -4.20
N ASN A 133 -5.21 8.04 -4.03
CA ASN A 133 -4.45 8.82 -5.01
C ASN A 133 -3.01 8.31 -5.15
N ALA A 134 -2.36 7.94 -4.04
CA ALA A 134 -1.02 7.37 -4.05
C ALA A 134 -0.98 6.01 -4.78
N ILE A 135 -1.96 5.13 -4.56
CA ILE A 135 -2.11 3.87 -5.29
C ILE A 135 -2.25 4.11 -6.80
N ILE A 136 -3.10 5.05 -7.21
CA ILE A 136 -3.29 5.40 -8.62
C ILE A 136 -1.99 5.92 -9.23
N ALA A 137 -1.27 6.80 -8.53
CA ALA A 137 0.02 7.33 -8.97
C ALA A 137 1.06 6.22 -9.15
N VAL A 138 1.19 5.31 -8.17
CA VAL A 138 2.11 4.17 -8.21
C VAL A 138 1.74 3.19 -9.33
N GLY A 139 0.46 2.85 -9.45
CA GLY A 139 -0.03 1.96 -10.52
C GLY A 139 0.21 2.53 -11.92
N ALA A 140 0.04 3.85 -12.09
CA ALA A 140 0.35 4.53 -13.33
C ALA A 140 1.87 4.54 -13.63
N ALA A 141 2.69 4.88 -12.64
CA ALA A 141 4.14 4.89 -12.77
C ALA A 141 4.67 3.50 -13.14
N HIS A 142 4.21 2.46 -12.43
CA HIS A 142 4.58 1.07 -12.68
C HIS A 142 4.18 0.62 -14.08
N ARG A 143 2.96 0.96 -14.54
CA ARG A 143 2.52 0.61 -15.89
C ARG A 143 3.36 1.28 -16.97
N PHE A 144 3.74 2.54 -16.78
CA PHE A 144 4.59 3.23 -17.74
C PHE A 144 6.01 2.66 -17.77
N PHE A 145 6.55 2.33 -16.60
CA PHE A 145 7.84 1.66 -16.46
C PHE A 145 7.84 0.31 -17.20
N MET A 146 6.82 -0.54 -16.98
CA MET A 146 6.72 -1.85 -17.65
C MET A 146 6.58 -1.75 -19.17
N ALA A 147 5.97 -0.67 -19.67
CA ALA A 147 5.81 -0.45 -21.10
C ALA A 147 7.07 0.16 -21.77
N GLY A 148 8.16 0.37 -21.01
CA GLY A 148 9.38 1.00 -21.53
C GLY A 148 9.17 2.43 -21.98
N TYR A 149 8.13 3.11 -21.49
CA TYR A 149 7.88 4.49 -21.87
C TYR A 149 8.89 5.41 -21.19
N ASP A 150 9.36 6.38 -21.98
CA ASP A 150 10.04 7.54 -21.41
C ASP A 150 9.08 8.26 -20.45
N THR A 151 9.48 8.29 -19.19
CA THR A 151 8.82 8.99 -18.09
C THR A 151 8.75 10.49 -18.35
N HIS A 152 9.53 11.04 -19.28
CA HIS A 152 9.51 12.46 -19.64
C HIS A 152 8.40 12.88 -20.61
N SER A 153 7.50 11.97 -21.04
CA SER A 153 6.34 12.38 -21.83
C SER A 153 5.45 13.36 -21.04
N PRO A 154 5.26 14.60 -21.50
CA PRO A 154 4.68 15.67 -20.69
C PRO A 154 3.24 15.36 -20.24
N LYS A 155 2.42 14.77 -21.12
CA LYS A 155 1.02 14.40 -20.80
C LYS A 155 0.92 13.28 -19.76
N ARG A 156 1.86 12.33 -19.75
CA ARG A 156 1.88 11.22 -18.78
C ARG A 156 2.42 11.70 -17.43
N MET A 157 3.48 12.49 -17.47
CA MET A 157 4.06 13.11 -16.28
C MET A 157 3.06 14.07 -15.60
N GLU A 158 2.25 14.79 -16.36
CA GLU A 158 1.18 15.65 -15.82
C GLU A 158 0.17 14.85 -14.99
N PHE A 159 -0.32 13.71 -15.50
CA PHE A 159 -1.24 12.85 -14.75
C PHE A 159 -0.60 12.30 -13.48
N LEU A 160 0.62 11.75 -13.59
CA LEU A 160 1.37 11.20 -12.45
C LEU A 160 1.57 12.25 -11.36
N THR A 161 2.09 13.41 -11.75
CA THR A 161 2.38 14.54 -10.86
C THR A 161 1.10 15.04 -10.20
N THR A 162 -0.01 15.10 -10.95
CA THR A 162 -1.31 15.49 -10.40
C THR A 162 -1.78 14.53 -9.31
N GLN A 163 -1.73 13.22 -9.56
CA GLN A 163 -2.18 12.22 -8.57
C GLN A 163 -1.26 12.17 -7.36
N TYR A 164 0.06 12.25 -7.58
CA TYR A 164 1.05 12.32 -6.52
C TYR A 164 0.84 13.57 -5.63
N ASN A 165 0.71 14.75 -6.24
CA ASN A 165 0.48 16.00 -5.50
C ASN A 165 -0.86 15.98 -4.76
N LYS A 166 -1.92 15.42 -5.35
CA LYS A 166 -3.20 15.22 -4.64
C LYS A 166 -3.01 14.32 -3.40
N ALA A 167 -2.21 13.27 -3.49
CA ALA A 167 -1.93 12.40 -2.35
C ALA A 167 -1.17 13.16 -1.25
N VAL A 168 -0.11 13.88 -1.60
CA VAL A 168 0.70 14.69 -0.67
C VAL A 168 -0.17 15.75 0.03
N SER A 169 -0.92 16.55 -0.73
CA SER A 169 -1.76 17.62 -0.15
C SER A 169 -2.82 17.08 0.80
N ARG A 170 -3.32 15.85 0.58
CA ARG A 170 -4.36 15.23 1.40
C ARG A 170 -3.80 14.49 2.62
N ILE A 171 -2.53 14.08 2.62
CA ILE A 171 -1.92 13.42 3.77
C ILE A 171 -1.36 14.43 4.79
N ILE A 172 -0.98 15.64 4.37
CA ILE A 172 -0.47 16.68 5.27
C ILE A 172 -1.40 16.93 6.49
N PRO A 173 -2.73 17.06 6.35
CA PRO A 173 -3.62 17.23 7.50
C PRO A 173 -3.62 16.06 8.48
N HIS A 174 -3.37 14.83 8.01
CA HIS A 174 -3.30 13.65 8.87
C HIS A 174 -2.09 13.71 9.82
N MET A 175 -1.03 14.44 9.45
CA MET A 175 0.18 14.60 10.28
C MET A 175 -0.03 15.53 11.47
N SER A 176 -1.09 16.34 11.49
CA SER A 176 -1.38 17.29 12.58
C SER A 176 -2.31 16.72 13.66
N ILE A 177 -2.81 15.50 13.48
CA ILE A 177 -3.81 14.87 14.35
C ILE A 177 -3.21 13.60 14.94
N ASP A 178 -3.10 13.55 16.28
CA ASP A 178 -2.55 12.42 17.04
C ASP A 178 -3.53 11.23 17.11
N SER A 179 -3.79 10.61 15.95
CA SER A 179 -4.57 9.38 15.85
C SER A 179 -3.70 8.27 15.26
N ILE A 180 -3.74 7.08 15.88
CA ILE A 180 -3.05 5.89 15.38
C ILE A 180 -3.44 5.60 13.92
N HIS A 181 -4.72 5.76 13.57
CA HIS A 181 -5.20 5.58 12.21
C HIS A 181 -4.55 6.54 11.21
N ASN A 182 -4.36 7.81 11.61
CA ASN A 182 -3.72 8.82 10.77
C ASN A 182 -2.23 8.56 10.62
N ILE A 183 -1.56 8.10 11.70
CA ILE A 183 -0.17 7.66 11.65
C ILE A 183 -0.03 6.47 10.68
N HIS A 184 -0.92 5.46 10.76
CA HIS A 184 -0.94 4.34 9.80
C HIS A 184 -1.16 4.80 8.36
N CYS A 185 -2.12 5.71 8.12
CA CYS A 185 -2.33 6.26 6.78
C CYS A 185 -1.09 6.99 6.25
N THR A 186 -0.38 7.71 7.12
CA THR A 186 0.84 8.45 6.78
C THR A 186 1.97 7.48 6.45
N LEU A 187 2.17 6.44 7.27
CA LEU A 187 3.17 5.39 7.03
C LEU A 187 2.91 4.63 5.72
N ILE A 188 1.65 4.29 5.43
CA ILE A 188 1.27 3.65 4.16
C ILE A 188 1.54 4.59 2.97
N SER A 189 1.24 5.88 3.12
CA SER A 189 1.54 6.88 2.10
C SER A 189 3.05 6.99 1.85
N CYS A 190 3.88 6.98 2.90
CA CYS A 190 5.33 6.92 2.77
C CYS A 190 5.79 5.67 1.99
N LEU A 191 5.25 4.48 2.28
CA LEU A 191 5.58 3.26 1.52
C LEU A 191 5.20 3.37 0.03
N LEU A 192 4.04 3.94 -0.28
CA LEU A 192 3.61 4.17 -1.66
C LEU A 192 4.49 5.22 -2.35
N PHE A 193 4.90 6.28 -1.65
CA PHE A 193 5.81 7.28 -2.20
C PHE A 193 7.21 6.72 -2.41
N ILE A 194 7.75 5.89 -1.50
CA ILE A 194 9.02 5.16 -1.71
C ILE A 194 8.97 4.39 -3.02
N ALA A 195 7.89 3.64 -3.27
CA ALA A 195 7.69 2.89 -4.51
C ALA A 195 7.60 3.81 -5.74
N PHE A 196 6.81 4.90 -5.66
CA PHE A 196 6.69 5.87 -6.75
C PHE A 196 8.05 6.51 -7.11
N GLU A 197 8.78 6.96 -6.09
CA GLU A 197 10.08 7.62 -6.27
C GLU A 197 11.14 6.64 -6.79
N GLY A 198 11.11 5.39 -6.32
CA GLY A 198 11.98 4.32 -6.83
C GLY A 198 11.72 4.02 -8.32
N ILE A 199 10.46 3.88 -8.73
CA ILE A 199 10.09 3.68 -10.15
C ILE A 199 10.47 4.89 -11.00
N SER A 200 10.38 6.10 -10.43
CA SER A 200 10.71 7.35 -11.11
C SER A 200 12.21 7.67 -11.13
N GLY A 201 13.06 6.84 -10.49
CA GLY A 201 14.51 7.05 -10.40
C GLY A 201 14.95 8.17 -9.44
N ARG A 202 14.04 8.72 -8.62
CA ARG A 202 14.32 9.81 -7.67
C ARG A 202 14.66 9.26 -6.29
N TYR A 203 15.76 8.50 -6.21
CA TYR A 203 16.15 7.77 -5.01
C TYR A 203 16.35 8.66 -3.77
N ALA A 204 16.84 9.89 -3.92
CA ALA A 204 16.99 10.82 -2.81
C ALA A 204 15.66 11.12 -2.10
N GLU A 205 14.57 11.28 -2.86
CA GLU A 205 13.23 11.51 -2.30
C GLU A 205 12.63 10.22 -1.72
N SER A 206 12.92 9.07 -2.33
CA SER A 206 12.58 7.76 -1.76
C SER A 206 13.18 7.59 -0.36
N VAL A 207 14.47 7.93 -0.19
CA VAL A 207 15.15 7.89 1.11
C VAL A 207 14.53 8.88 2.10
N ARG A 208 14.12 10.07 1.66
CA ARG A 208 13.42 11.04 2.54
C ARG A 208 12.14 10.46 3.12
N HIS A 209 11.32 9.81 2.30
CA HIS A 209 10.09 9.13 2.76
C HIS A 209 10.39 7.99 3.71
N LEU A 210 11.46 7.22 3.46
CA LEU A 210 11.91 6.15 4.34
C LEU A 210 12.33 6.68 5.72
N ARG A 211 13.15 7.74 5.77
CA ARG A 211 13.55 8.40 7.03
C ARG A 211 12.34 8.98 7.78
N ALA A 212 11.43 9.63 7.08
CA ALA A 212 10.21 10.19 7.68
C ALA A 212 9.33 9.09 8.30
N GLY A 213 9.13 7.98 7.60
CA GLY A 213 8.37 6.85 8.12
C GLY A 213 9.03 6.19 9.33
N ASN A 214 10.35 6.01 9.30
CA ASN A 214 11.09 5.48 10.46
C ASN A 214 10.96 6.38 11.70
N ARG A 215 10.99 7.71 11.54
CA ARG A 215 10.73 8.64 12.65
C ARG A 215 9.31 8.50 13.21
N LEU A 216 8.31 8.31 12.35
CA LEU A 216 6.92 8.07 12.78
C LEU A 216 6.77 6.75 13.53
N LEU A 217 7.48 5.69 13.14
CA LEU A 217 7.48 4.40 13.83
C LEU A 217 8.08 4.48 15.24
N ALA A 218 8.98 5.43 15.49
CA ALA A 218 9.58 5.65 16.81
C ALA A 218 8.68 6.44 17.78
N LEU A 219 7.49 6.91 17.34
CA LEU A 219 6.60 7.67 18.20
C LEU A 219 6.08 6.83 19.39
N PRO A 220 6.07 7.37 20.62
CA PRO A 220 5.58 6.66 21.81
C PRO A 220 4.14 6.15 21.68
N ALA A 221 3.30 6.86 20.93
CA ALA A 221 1.91 6.48 20.65
C ALA A 221 1.77 5.09 20.00
N LEU A 222 2.76 4.64 19.23
CA LEU A 222 2.79 3.30 18.65
C LEU A 222 3.43 2.25 19.58
N ALA A 223 4.33 2.65 20.48
CA ALA A 223 5.04 1.77 21.41
C ALA A 223 4.20 1.37 22.64
N SER A 224 3.32 2.24 23.12
CA SER A 224 2.47 1.99 24.31
C SER A 224 1.35 0.96 24.07
N ASN A 225 1.04 0.64 22.82
CA ASN A 225 0.01 -0.33 22.46
C ASN A 225 0.58 -1.76 22.49
N LYS A 226 0.78 -2.30 23.70
CA LYS A 226 1.48 -3.59 23.95
C LYS A 226 0.75 -4.85 23.42
N GLU A 227 -0.49 -4.73 22.95
CA GLU A 227 -1.17 -5.77 22.15
C GLU A 227 -1.09 -5.54 20.63
N GLY A 228 -0.24 -4.57 20.21
CA GLY A 228 0.24 -4.33 18.86
C GLY A 228 -0.78 -4.57 17.75
N CYS A 229 -1.53 -3.52 17.39
CA CYS A 229 -2.36 -3.50 16.19
C CYS A 229 -1.61 -4.21 15.05
N THR A 230 -2.22 -5.25 14.47
CA THR A 230 -1.60 -6.09 13.44
C THR A 230 -0.99 -5.27 12.30
N MET A 231 -1.66 -4.16 11.95
CA MET A 231 -1.16 -3.15 11.02
C MET A 231 0.19 -2.56 11.44
N THR A 232 0.35 -2.12 12.69
CA THR A 232 1.62 -1.54 13.18
C THR A 232 2.77 -2.53 13.03
N LYS A 233 2.55 -3.80 13.41
CA LYS A 233 3.57 -4.86 13.25
C LYS A 233 3.96 -5.05 11.79
N LYS A 234 2.97 -5.08 10.88
CA LYS A 234 3.21 -5.19 9.44
C LYS A 234 3.92 -3.98 8.85
N LEU A 235 3.61 -2.78 9.30
CA LEU A 235 4.33 -1.57 8.90
C LEU A 235 5.78 -1.62 9.37
N ILE A 236 6.04 -2.01 10.62
CA ILE A 236 7.42 -2.19 11.13
C ILE A 236 8.17 -3.21 10.27
N GLU A 237 7.55 -4.35 9.94
CA GLU A 237 8.14 -5.37 9.06
C GLU A 237 8.54 -4.79 7.69
N MET A 238 7.62 -4.07 7.03
CA MET A 238 7.85 -3.45 5.72
C MET A 238 8.98 -2.40 5.75
N PHE A 239 8.96 -1.51 6.75
CA PHE A 239 9.98 -0.47 6.89
C PHE A 239 11.35 -1.03 7.26
N SER A 240 11.40 -2.09 8.06
CA SER A 240 12.66 -2.77 8.42
C SER A 240 13.33 -3.39 7.20
N HIS A 241 12.54 -4.05 6.35
CA HIS A 241 13.03 -4.63 5.10
C HIS A 241 13.58 -3.57 4.15
N LEU A 242 12.81 -2.51 3.90
CA LEU A 242 13.24 -1.40 3.04
C LEU A 242 14.48 -0.70 3.59
N SER A 243 14.58 -0.57 4.92
CA SER A 243 15.77 0.01 5.56
C SER A 243 17.00 -0.86 5.33
N PHE A 244 16.86 -2.18 5.43
CA PHE A 244 17.95 -3.12 5.16
C PHE A 244 18.42 -3.10 3.70
N GLU A 245 17.47 -3.12 2.75
CA GLU A 245 17.79 -3.01 1.33
C GLU A 245 18.50 -1.68 1.04
N ALA A 246 17.99 -0.56 1.57
CA ALA A 246 18.61 0.74 1.38
C ALA A 246 20.04 0.79 1.93
N THR A 247 20.34 0.19 3.09
CA THR A 247 21.73 0.14 3.62
C THR A 247 22.66 -0.75 2.81
N THR A 248 22.13 -1.72 2.07
CA THR A 248 22.94 -2.61 1.22
C THR A 248 23.37 -1.90 -0.07
N PHE A 249 22.54 -0.99 -0.58
CA PHE A 249 22.76 -0.34 -1.88
C PHE A 249 23.20 1.12 -1.80
N MET A 250 23.10 1.77 -0.63
CA MET A 250 23.40 3.20 -0.47
C MET A 250 24.49 3.42 0.58
N ASP A 251 25.40 4.34 0.30
CA ASP A 251 26.48 4.71 1.22
C ASP A 251 25.96 5.20 2.57
N ASP A 252 26.68 4.82 3.64
CA ASP A 252 26.36 5.16 5.03
C ASP A 252 26.21 6.66 5.29
N ALA A 253 26.92 7.50 4.53
CA ALA A 253 26.82 8.95 4.59
C ALA A 253 25.40 9.46 4.24
N ILE A 254 24.64 8.68 3.48
CA ILE A 254 23.25 8.99 3.11
C ILE A 254 22.29 8.47 4.20
N LEU A 255 22.66 7.52 5.07
CA LEU A 255 21.72 6.88 6.02
C LEU A 255 22.17 6.91 7.50
N PRO A 256 22.66 8.05 8.05
CA PRO A 256 23.23 8.08 9.40
C PRO A 256 22.23 7.75 10.53
N ASP A 257 20.98 8.19 10.39
CA ASP A 257 19.93 8.12 11.44
C ASP A 257 19.12 6.80 11.39
N MET A 258 19.25 6.02 10.30
CA MET A 258 18.45 4.82 10.09
C MET A 258 18.95 3.62 10.90
N ARG A 259 20.22 3.67 11.29
CA ARG A 259 20.92 2.68 12.13
C ARG A 259 20.38 2.56 13.55
N GLN A 260 19.56 3.51 14.03
CA GLN A 260 19.06 3.53 15.41
C GLN A 260 17.59 3.12 15.51
N THR A 261 16.79 3.41 14.47
CA THR A 261 15.40 2.93 14.37
C THR A 261 15.35 1.43 14.03
N TRP A 262 16.30 0.91 13.22
CA TRP A 262 16.39 -0.52 12.91
C TRP A 262 16.57 -1.39 14.16
N SER A 263 17.30 -0.90 15.16
CA SER A 263 17.62 -1.64 16.38
C SER A 263 16.38 -1.86 17.23
N VAL A 264 15.41 -0.94 17.18
CA VAL A 264 14.13 -1.08 17.91
C VAL A 264 13.26 -2.17 17.27
N ALA A 265 13.30 -2.33 15.94
CA ALA A 265 12.62 -3.42 15.24
C ALA A 265 13.32 -4.78 15.47
N GLN A 266 14.66 -4.79 15.58
CA GLN A 266 15.46 -5.99 15.83
C GLN A 266 15.30 -6.60 17.22
N VAL A 267 15.07 -5.80 18.27
CA VAL A 267 14.94 -6.31 19.65
C VAL A 267 13.75 -7.26 19.82
N ASN A 268 12.78 -7.25 18.89
CA ASN A 268 11.62 -8.14 18.91
C ASN A 268 11.80 -9.44 18.10
N ALA A 269 12.90 -9.60 17.37
CA ALA A 269 13.19 -10.79 16.55
C ALA A 269 14.18 -11.74 17.26
N ASN A 270 13.81 -12.20 18.46
CA ASN A 270 14.47 -13.36 19.07
C ASN A 270 13.87 -14.63 18.47
N THR A 271 14.29 -14.98 17.26
CA THR A 271 13.87 -16.23 16.61
C THR A 271 14.89 -17.32 16.94
N SER A 272 14.48 -18.31 17.75
CA SER A 272 15.22 -19.56 17.85
C SER A 272 15.17 -20.24 16.48
N LEU A 273 16.31 -20.58 15.88
CA LEU A 273 16.32 -21.31 14.61
C LEU A 273 15.51 -22.60 14.76
N SER A 274 14.40 -22.70 14.04
CA SER A 274 13.61 -23.93 13.99
C SER A 274 14.35 -24.94 13.11
N THR A 275 14.61 -26.13 13.65
CA THR A 275 15.18 -27.27 12.91
C THR A 275 14.11 -28.08 12.15
N THR A 276 12.85 -27.64 12.15
CA THR A 276 11.78 -28.33 11.43
C THR A 276 11.75 -27.94 9.95
N PRO A 277 11.44 -28.86 9.02
CA PRO A 277 11.25 -28.51 7.62
C PRO A 277 10.07 -27.55 7.45
N PHE A 278 10.21 -26.57 6.55
CA PHE A 278 9.19 -25.56 6.26
C PHE A 278 7.94 -26.22 5.65
N GLN A 279 6.76 -25.77 6.07
CA GLN A 279 5.47 -26.29 5.60
C GLN A 279 5.09 -25.72 4.22
N ASN A 280 5.59 -24.54 3.86
CA ASN A 280 5.31 -23.89 2.57
C ASN A 280 6.43 -22.90 2.18
N LEU A 281 6.36 -22.40 0.93
CA LEU A 281 7.32 -21.42 0.40
C LEU A 281 7.29 -20.08 1.14
N ASP A 282 6.16 -19.74 1.78
CA ASP A 282 6.01 -18.47 2.48
C ASP A 282 6.72 -18.48 3.82
N GLU A 283 6.61 -19.60 4.54
CA GLU A 283 7.39 -19.89 5.74
C GLU A 283 8.88 -19.92 5.40
N ALA A 284 9.28 -20.62 4.33
CA ALA A 284 10.66 -20.63 3.88
C ALA A 284 11.17 -19.23 3.50
N SER A 285 10.37 -18.44 2.78
CA SER A 285 10.74 -17.07 2.39
C SER A 285 10.79 -16.14 3.61
N TYR A 286 9.89 -16.31 4.57
CA TYR A 286 9.90 -15.57 5.83
C TYR A 286 11.16 -15.90 6.65
N GLU A 287 11.47 -17.18 6.85
CA GLU A 287 12.66 -17.63 7.60
C GLU A 287 13.95 -17.19 6.90
N LEU A 288 14.01 -17.26 5.55
CA LEU A 288 15.14 -16.72 4.79
C LEU A 288 15.30 -15.20 4.97
N ARG A 289 14.19 -14.45 5.00
CA ARG A 289 14.21 -13.01 5.32
C ARG A 289 14.70 -12.75 6.74
N GLN A 290 14.26 -13.54 7.73
CA GLN A 290 14.74 -13.44 9.11
C GLN A 290 16.23 -13.75 9.22
N LEU A 291 16.71 -14.77 8.51
CA LEU A 291 18.13 -15.11 8.41
C LEU A 291 18.94 -13.98 7.77
N GLY A 292 18.43 -13.32 6.73
CA GLY A 292 19.07 -12.13 6.14
C GLY A 292 19.23 -10.99 7.16
N LEU A 293 18.19 -10.74 7.96
CA LEU A 293 18.24 -9.75 9.05
C LEU A 293 19.21 -10.16 10.17
N GLN A 294 19.35 -11.46 10.47
CA GLN A 294 20.34 -11.97 11.43
C GLN A 294 21.78 -11.93 10.90
N PHE A 295 21.99 -12.26 9.62
CA PHE A 295 23.31 -12.15 8.99
C PHE A 295 23.79 -10.70 9.05
N ALA A 296 22.90 -9.75 8.79
CA ALA A 296 23.17 -8.32 8.97
C ALA A 296 23.48 -7.94 10.43
N LYS A 297 22.86 -8.60 11.41
CA LYS A 297 23.20 -8.43 12.83
C LYS A 297 24.65 -8.86 13.11
N ILE A 298 25.08 -9.99 12.55
CA ILE A 298 26.40 -10.59 12.80
C ILE A 298 27.50 -9.81 12.09
N THR A 299 27.39 -9.62 10.78
CA THR A 299 28.43 -8.93 9.99
C THR A 299 28.66 -7.51 10.49
N LYS A 300 27.62 -6.85 11.02
CA LYS A 300 27.73 -5.49 11.56
C LYS A 300 28.39 -5.41 12.94
N VAL A 301 28.27 -6.43 13.80
CA VAL A 301 29.04 -6.50 15.06
C VAL A 301 30.53 -6.54 14.74
N ASP A 302 30.92 -7.34 13.74
CA ASP A 302 32.31 -7.46 13.30
C ASP A 302 32.85 -6.14 12.72
N PHE A 303 32.03 -5.39 11.94
CA PHE A 303 32.43 -4.07 11.41
C PHE A 303 32.57 -2.98 12.48
N ASP A 304 31.67 -2.93 13.47
CA ASP A 304 31.75 -1.94 14.56
C ASP A 304 32.91 -2.27 15.53
N GLU A 305 33.26 -3.54 15.74
CA GLU A 305 34.47 -3.95 16.47
C GLU A 305 35.75 -3.64 15.69
N ALA A 306 35.76 -3.85 14.38
CA ALA A 306 36.89 -3.49 13.51
C ALA A 306 37.12 -1.97 13.45
N SER A 307 36.06 -1.16 13.42
CA SER A 307 36.18 0.31 13.43
C SER A 307 36.69 0.83 14.77
N LYS A 308 36.25 0.26 15.90
CA LYS A 308 36.73 0.65 17.23
C LYS A 308 38.20 0.26 17.45
N THR A 309 38.61 -0.92 17.00
CA THR A 309 40.02 -1.35 17.07
C THR A 309 40.93 -0.50 16.18
N SER A 310 40.45 -0.03 15.03
CA SER A 310 41.18 0.94 14.19
C SER A 310 41.36 2.31 14.88
N ASP A 311 40.36 2.81 15.61
CA ASP A 311 40.48 4.11 16.31
C ASP A 311 41.34 4.03 17.58
N THR A 312 41.50 2.84 18.18
CA THR A 312 42.35 2.65 19.37
C THR A 312 43.85 2.51 19.03
N LEU A 313 44.19 2.34 17.75
CA LEU A 313 45.57 2.19 17.25
C LEU A 313 46.20 3.49 16.74
N ARG A 314 45.51 4.64 16.83
CA ARG A 314 46.14 5.95 16.65
C ARG A 314 46.93 6.31 17.92
N LEU A 315 48.24 6.11 17.85
CA LEU A 315 49.23 6.59 18.83
C LEU A 315 49.15 8.12 18.98
N PRO A 316 49.50 8.70 20.14
CA PRO A 316 49.60 10.14 20.29
C PRO A 316 50.76 10.67 19.43
N ASP A 317 50.47 11.61 18.54
CA ASP A 317 51.48 12.45 17.90
C ASP A 317 52.07 13.40 18.95
N ASP A 318 53.07 12.92 19.69
CA ASP A 318 54.02 13.75 20.42
C ASP A 318 55.41 13.36 19.92
N LEU A 319 56.03 14.25 19.12
CA LEU A 319 57.43 14.71 19.20
C LEU A 319 57.83 15.44 17.90
N GLU A 320 58.66 16.49 18.07
CA GLU A 320 59.32 17.38 17.08
C GLU A 320 58.54 18.67 16.73
N GLY A 321 59.01 19.89 17.00
CA GLY A 321 60.29 20.34 17.55
C GLY A 321 60.18 21.77 18.08
N LYS A 322 60.88 22.03 19.19
CA LYS A 322 61.21 23.39 19.64
C LYS A 322 62.39 23.84 18.78
N ASP A 323 62.16 24.79 17.88
CA ASP A 323 63.24 25.60 17.33
C ASP A 323 63.55 26.74 18.31
N GLN A 324 64.73 26.62 18.92
CA GLN A 324 65.44 27.67 19.63
C GLN A 324 66.30 28.39 18.59
N ASP A 325 65.92 29.61 18.23
CA ASP A 325 66.81 30.57 17.56
C ASP A 325 67.37 31.51 18.63
N ASP A 326 68.63 31.31 19.01
CA ASP A 326 69.47 32.32 19.67
C ASP A 326 70.88 32.29 19.02
N ASP A 327 71.21 33.44 18.43
CA ASP A 327 72.51 34.11 18.31
C ASP A 327 73.70 33.49 17.53
N ALA A 328 74.11 34.18 16.45
CA ALA A 328 75.24 35.12 16.44
C ALA A 328 75.96 35.22 15.07
N ASP A 329 75.82 36.40 14.45
CA ASP A 329 76.87 37.28 13.90
C ASP A 329 78.19 36.67 13.33
N ALA A 330 78.50 36.94 12.05
CA ALA A 330 79.84 37.29 11.55
C ALA A 330 79.91 37.56 10.03
N ASN A 331 80.28 38.80 9.67
CA ASN A 331 81.17 39.24 8.57
C ASN A 331 80.97 38.74 7.12
N ALA A 332 80.58 39.66 6.22
CA ALA A 332 81.46 40.32 5.24
C ALA A 332 80.68 41.28 4.32
#